data_AF-A0A7Y4TAR8-F1
#
_entry.id   AF-A0A7Y4TAR8-F1
#
_cell.length_a   1.000
_cell.length_b   1.000
_cell.length_c   1.000
_cell.angle_alpha   90.00
_cell.angle_beta   90.00
_cell.angle_gamma   90.00
#
_symmetry.space_group_name_H-M   'P 1'
#
loop_
_entity.id
_entity.type
_entity.pdbx_description
1 polymer ?
#
loop_
_entity_poly.entity_id
_entity_poly.type
_entity_poly.pdbx_seq_one_letter_code
_entity_poly.pdbx_strand_id
1 'polypeptide(L)'
;MLGKFLYVFGPEGVRASVLAYDSVLRALGYGPSREAVPDNVRRTITSSILTLADSGVRDPERLTRRALARLRKANRRRVPARFALKSQRSA
;
A
#
# COMPACT_ATOMS: atom_id res chain seq x y z
N MET A 1 -2.36 -18.69 5.37
CA MET A 1 -1.53 -17.54 5.84
C MET A 1 -2.24 -16.56 6.80
N LEU A 2 -3.56 -16.64 7.03
CA LEU A 2 -4.24 -15.72 7.97
C LEU A 2 -3.86 -15.90 9.46
N GLY A 3 -3.51 -17.11 9.90
CA GLY A 3 -3.19 -17.39 11.31
C GLY A 3 -1.97 -16.65 11.87
N LYS A 4 -0.92 -16.44 11.05
CA LYS A 4 0.25 -15.65 11.46
C LYS A 4 -0.06 -14.15 11.63
N PHE A 5 -0.96 -13.61 10.81
CA PHE A 5 -1.35 -12.20 10.91
C PHE A 5 -2.21 -11.94 12.14
N LEU A 6 -3.10 -12.87 12.50
CA LEU A 6 -3.89 -12.76 13.72
C LEU A 6 -3.01 -12.79 14.99
N TYR A 7 -1.96 -13.61 14.99
CA TYR A 7 -1.04 -13.72 16.12
C TYR A 7 -0.15 -12.48 16.32
N VAL A 8 0.33 -11.87 15.23
CA VAL A 8 1.21 -10.68 15.29
C VAL A 8 0.41 -9.40 15.52
N PHE A 9 -0.82 -9.32 14.99
CA PHE A 9 -1.57 -8.07 14.96
C PHE A 9 -2.87 -8.05 15.77
N GLY A 10 -3.41 -9.19 16.18
CA GLY A 10 -4.77 -9.27 16.70
C GLY A 10 -5.83 -8.94 15.63
N PRO A 11 -7.12 -9.20 15.91
CA PRO A 11 -8.20 -9.06 14.94
C PRO A 11 -8.34 -7.63 14.40
N GLU A 12 -8.17 -6.62 15.26
CA GLU A 12 -8.24 -5.21 14.86
C GLU A 12 -7.07 -4.79 13.96
N GLY A 13 -5.85 -5.29 14.22
CA GLY A 13 -4.70 -4.99 13.37
C GLY A 13 -4.78 -5.69 12.01
N VAL A 14 -5.35 -6.89 11.95
CA VAL A 14 -5.66 -7.56 10.68
C VAL A 14 -6.69 -6.75 9.90
N ARG A 15 -7.77 -6.32 10.55
CA ARG A 15 -8.81 -5.48 9.94
C ARG A 15 -8.24 -4.18 9.39
N ALA A 16 -7.44 -3.47 10.18
CA ALA A 16 -6.79 -2.24 9.75
C ALA A 16 -5.86 -2.44 8.55
N SER A 17 -5.11 -3.55 8.53
CA SER A 17 -4.21 -3.89 7.42
C SER A 17 -4.95 -4.18 6.12
N VAL A 18 -6.09 -4.89 6.20
CA VAL A 18 -6.94 -5.17 5.04
C VAL A 18 -7.56 -3.90 4.49
N LEU A 19 -8.15 -3.06 5.35
CA LEU A 19 -8.71 -1.76 4.95
C LEU A 19 -7.64 -0.88 4.30
N ALA A 20 -6.46 -0.80 4.93
CA ALA A 20 -5.36 -0.03 4.40
C ALA A 20 -4.90 -0.53 3.01
N TYR A 21 -4.86 -1.85 2.81
CA TYR A 21 -4.49 -2.47 1.54
C TYR A 21 -5.46 -2.09 0.42
N ASP A 22 -6.77 -2.21 0.67
CA ASP A 22 -7.79 -1.86 -0.31
C ASP A 22 -7.78 -0.35 -0.63
N SER A 23 -7.57 0.50 0.37
CA SER A 23 -7.42 1.96 0.16
C SER A 23 -6.18 2.31 -0.67
N VAL A 24 -5.05 1.63 -0.46
CA VAL A 24 -3.84 1.83 -1.27
C VAL A 24 -4.09 1.42 -2.72
N LEU A 25 -4.75 0.28 -2.95
CA LEU A 25 -5.10 -0.16 -4.30
C LEU A 25 -5.98 0.86 -5.02
N ARG A 26 -7.04 1.35 -4.37
CA ARG A 26 -7.91 2.40 -4.93
C ARG A 26 -7.13 3.67 -5.23
N ALA A 27 -6.24 4.10 -4.33
CA ALA A 27 -5.42 5.29 -4.53
C ALA A 27 -4.41 5.17 -5.69
N LEU A 28 -4.07 3.94 -6.10
CA LEU A 28 -3.27 3.65 -7.27
C LEU A 28 -4.10 3.47 -8.56
N GLY A 29 -5.42 3.65 -8.48
CA GLY A 29 -6.33 3.50 -9.62
C GLY A 29 -6.71 2.05 -9.92
N TYR A 30 -6.38 1.10 -9.05
CA TYR A 30 -6.85 -0.27 -9.21
C TYR A 30 -8.32 -0.36 -8.79
N GLY A 31 -9.12 -0.98 -9.65
CA GLY A 31 -10.51 -1.33 -9.36
C GLY A 31 -10.64 -2.40 -8.27
N PRO A 32 -11.87 -2.78 -7.91
CA PRO A 32 -12.13 -3.79 -6.89
C PRO A 32 -11.64 -5.19 -7.28
N SER A 33 -11.40 -5.45 -8.57
CA SER A 33 -10.85 -6.72 -9.04
C SER A 33 -9.35 -6.81 -8.70
N ARG A 34 -9.05 -7.61 -7.66
CA ARG A 34 -7.68 -7.89 -7.21
C ARG A 34 -6.84 -8.67 -8.24
N GLU A 35 -7.49 -9.27 -9.25
CA GLU A 35 -6.83 -10.05 -10.31
C GLU A 35 -6.07 -9.17 -11.31
N ALA A 36 -6.49 -7.92 -11.48
CA ALA A 36 -5.82 -6.98 -12.38
C ALA A 36 -4.59 -6.29 -11.74
N VAL A 37 -4.27 -6.60 -10.47
CA VAL A 37 -3.15 -5.99 -9.76
C VAL A 37 -1.89 -6.82 -9.97
N PRO A 38 -0.83 -6.28 -10.58
CA PRO A 38 0.43 -7.00 -10.76
C PRO A 38 1.01 -7.51 -9.42
N ASP A 39 1.54 -8.73 -9.42
CA ASP A 39 2.02 -9.37 -8.19
C ASP A 39 3.15 -8.62 -7.48
N ASN A 40 4.01 -7.92 -8.23
CA ASN A 40 5.02 -7.03 -7.67
C ASN A 40 4.39 -5.86 -6.90
N VAL A 41 3.29 -5.29 -7.40
CA VAL A 41 2.55 -4.21 -6.72
C VAL A 41 1.88 -4.77 -5.47
N ARG A 42 1.17 -5.91 -5.58
CA ARG A 42 0.54 -6.60 -4.44
C ARG A 42 1.56 -6.87 -3.32
N ARG A 43 2.70 -7.48 -3.65
CA ARG A 43 3.77 -7.79 -2.69
C ARG A 43 4.34 -6.53 -2.03
N THR A 44 4.54 -5.46 -2.80
CA THR A 44 5.12 -4.22 -2.27
C THR A 44 4.16 -3.52 -1.30
N ILE A 45 2.86 -3.50 -1.62
CA ILE A 45 1.82 -2.94 -0.75
C ILE A 45 1.73 -3.78 0.53
N THR A 46 1.58 -5.10 0.40
CA THR A 46 1.49 -6.02 1.55
C THR A 46 2.70 -5.88 2.46
N SER A 47 3.93 -5.96 1.91
CA SER A 47 5.15 -5.81 2.71
C SER A 47 5.18 -4.46 3.44
N SER A 48 4.81 -3.36 2.76
CA SER A 48 4.79 -2.03 3.39
C SER A 48 3.78 -1.94 4.54
N ILE A 49 2.58 -2.48 4.36
CA ILE A 49 1.54 -2.46 5.39
C ILE A 49 1.95 -3.31 6.59
N LEU A 50 2.51 -4.51 6.34
CA LEU A 50 2.95 -5.39 7.41
C LEU A 50 4.09 -4.80 8.22
N THR A 51 5.11 -4.21 7.57
CA THR A 51 6.19 -3.51 8.28
C THR A 51 5.66 -2.35 9.14
N LEU A 52 4.65 -1.62 8.64
CA LEU A 52 4.06 -0.52 9.39
C LEU A 52 3.20 -1.00 10.58
N ALA A 53 2.43 -2.06 10.37
CA ALA A 53 1.65 -2.68 11.43
C ALA A 53 2.58 -3.25 12.52
N ASP A 54 3.72 -3.83 12.12
CA ASP A 54 4.73 -4.38 13.03
C ASP A 54 5.39 -3.28 13.87
N SER A 55 5.56 -2.08 13.29
CA SER A 55 5.98 -0.89 14.04
C SER A 55 4.91 -0.29 14.98
N GLY A 56 3.78 -0.98 15.18
CA GLY A 56 2.71 -0.56 16.08
C GLY A 56 1.68 0.40 15.47
N VAL A 57 1.68 0.63 14.15
CA VAL A 57 0.64 1.46 13.52
C VAL A 57 -0.63 0.62 13.36
N ARG A 58 -1.67 0.96 14.15
CA ARG A 58 -2.96 0.27 14.15
C ARG A 58 -4.07 1.00 13.40
N ASP A 59 -3.86 2.28 13.09
CA ASP A 59 -4.83 3.10 12.37
C ASP A 59 -4.76 2.85 10.85
N PRO A 60 -5.86 2.45 10.19
CA PRO A 60 -5.87 2.11 8.77
C PRO A 60 -5.53 3.30 7.87
N GLU A 61 -5.98 4.50 8.21
CA GLU A 61 -5.72 5.69 7.39
C GLU A 61 -4.23 6.06 7.40
N ARG A 62 -3.61 6.01 8.58
CA ARG A 62 -2.18 6.22 8.79
C ARG A 62 -1.35 5.13 8.10
N LEU A 63 -1.81 3.88 8.10
CA LEU A 63 -1.21 2.78 7.34
C LEU A 63 -1.22 3.09 5.83
N THR A 64 -2.39 3.45 5.27
CA THR A 64 -2.53 3.81 3.85
C THR A 64 -1.61 4.95 3.46
N ARG A 65 -1.62 6.05 4.22
CA ARG A 65 -0.82 7.24 3.94
C ARG A 65 0.67 6.93 3.93
N ARG A 66 1.14 6.18 4.92
CA ARG A 66 2.56 5.78 5.03
C ARG A 66 2.95 4.75 3.97
N ALA A 67 2.09 3.80 3.63
CA ALA A 67 2.33 2.84 2.56
C ALA A 67 2.45 3.56 1.21
N LEU A 68 1.56 4.49 0.89
CA LEU A 68 1.66 5.33 -0.31
C LEU A 68 2.94 6.16 -0.35
N ALA A 69 3.34 6.75 0.77
CA ALA A 69 4.61 7.50 0.85
C ALA A 69 5.83 6.60 0.58
N ARG A 70 5.84 5.38 1.12
CA ARG A 70 6.88 4.37 0.86
C ARG A 70 6.90 3.93 -0.60
N LEU A 71 5.74 3.67 -1.21
CA LEU A 71 5.60 3.31 -2.62
C LEU A 71 6.11 4.44 -3.54
N ARG A 72 5.75 5.69 -3.26
CA ARG A 72 6.24 6.86 -4.00
C ARG A 72 7.76 7.02 -3.88
N LYS A 73 8.33 6.78 -2.69
CA LYS A 73 9.79 6.82 -2.47
C LYS A 73 10.50 5.67 -3.21
N ALA A 74 9.93 4.48 -3.22
CA ALA A 74 10.45 3.33 -3.96
C ALA A 74 10.39 3.56 -5.48
N ASN A 75 9.27 4.10 -5.99
CA ASN A 75 9.14 4.44 -7.41
C ASN A 75 10.02 5.62 -7.82
N ARG A 76 10.19 6.66 -6.98
CA ARG A 76 11.15 7.76 -7.27
C ARG A 76 12.60 7.29 -7.39
N ARG A 77 12.95 6.17 -6.76
CA ARG A 77 14.29 5.55 -6.91
C ARG A 77 14.41 4.64 -8.14
N ARG A 78 13.29 4.19 -8.72
CA ARG A 78 13.25 3.34 -9.93
C ARG A 78 12.89 4.09 -11.22
N VAL A 79 12.28 5.26 -11.11
CA VAL A 79 11.94 6.11 -12.25
C VAL A 79 13.03 7.18 -12.36
N PRO A 80 13.99 7.08 -13.31
CA PRO A 80 14.86 8.20 -13.60
C PRO A 80 13.96 9.39 -14.00
N ALA A 81 14.27 10.58 -13.48
CA ALA A 81 13.46 11.81 -13.58
C ALA A 81 12.94 12.16 -14.99
N ARG A 82 13.53 11.55 -16.03
CA ARG A 82 13.14 11.60 -17.44
C ARG A 82 11.76 10.99 -17.76
N PHE A 83 11.18 10.19 -16.87
CA PHE A 83 9.81 9.63 -17.03
C PHE A 83 8.79 10.20 -16.02
N ALA A 84 9.14 11.27 -15.29
CA ALA A 84 8.18 11.97 -14.44
C ALA A 84 7.13 12.67 -15.32
N LEU A 85 5.99 12.01 -15.51
CA LEU A 85 4.67 12.55 -15.88
C LEU A 85 4.69 14.01 -16.39
N LYS A 86 4.89 14.19 -17.70
CA LYS A 86 4.30 15.30 -18.43
C LYS A 86 2.79 15.02 -18.56
N SER A 87 2.01 15.41 -17.55
CA SER A 87 0.53 15.47 -17.58
C SER A 87 0.07 15.95 -16.20
N GLN A 88 -0.64 17.05 -15.98
CA GLN A 88 -1.28 18.03 -16.83
C GLN A 88 -1.27 19.36 -16.04
N ARG A 89 -0.70 20.43 -16.59
CA ARG A 89 -1.18 21.78 -16.33
C ARG A 89 -2.01 22.13 -17.56
N SER A 90 -3.33 22.01 -17.42
CA SER A 90 -4.29 22.63 -18.34
C SER A 90 -5.33 23.30 -17.47
N ALA A 91 -5.10 24.59 -17.23
CA ALA A 91 -6.02 25.70 -16.97
C ALA A 91 -5.29 26.73 -16.10
#